data_AF-A0A8H7R6F1-F1
#
_entry.id   AF-A0A8H7R6F1-F1
#
_cell.length_a   1.000
_cell.length_b   1.000
_cell.length_c   1.000
_cell.angle_alpha   90.00
_cell.angle_beta   90.00
_cell.angle_gamma   90.00
#
_symmetry.space_group_name_H-M   'P 1'
#
loop_
_entity.id
_entity.type
_entity.pdbx_description
1 polymer ?
#
loop_
_entity_poly.entity_id
_entity_poly.type
_entity_poly.pdbx_seq_one_letter_code
_entity_poly.pdbx_strand_id
1 'polypeptide(L)'
;MTRTIMSVVGLIIATSVASLVQAAGDEDVFELQPEIHHVFKEAEKMPPAAFSKLFALITLSPWLILIGGWLQLGYTPGKVISELTSGSTVRTVYISSFLASLVGLEYLFYLYWTQLNLFQTLTYLGGLSIVTFFTGQRALSSIQTARLKK
;
A
#
# COMPACT_ATOMS: atom_id res chain seq x y z
N MET A 1 41.75 1.90 63.05
CA MET A 1 40.68 1.85 62.03
C MET A 1 40.46 3.18 61.30
N THR A 2 40.95 4.31 61.82
CA THR A 2 40.81 5.66 61.22
C THR A 2 41.78 5.95 60.06
N ARG A 3 42.99 5.36 60.05
CA ARG A 3 43.99 5.58 58.97
C ARG A 3 43.60 4.94 57.63
N THR A 4 42.90 3.82 57.63
CA THR A 4 42.43 3.14 56.42
C THR A 4 41.27 3.88 55.74
N ILE A 5 40.35 4.46 56.54
CA ILE A 5 39.24 5.26 56.01
C ILE A 5 39.75 6.54 55.34
N MET A 6 40.73 7.21 55.96
CA MET A 6 41.30 8.45 55.42
C MET A 6 42.09 8.22 54.12
N SER A 7 42.71 7.05 53.95
CA SER A 7 43.40 6.67 52.70
C SER A 7 42.42 6.36 51.55
N VAL A 8 41.26 5.77 51.85
CA VAL A 8 40.23 5.46 50.84
C VAL A 8 39.51 6.73 50.41
N VAL A 9 39.18 7.62 51.34
CA VAL A 9 38.57 8.92 51.01
C VAL A 9 39.53 9.78 50.17
N GLY A 10 40.82 9.82 50.51
CA GLY A 10 41.83 10.52 49.72
C GLY A 10 41.98 9.95 48.31
N LEU A 11 41.90 8.62 48.15
CA LEU A 11 41.96 7.97 46.85
C LEU A 11 40.73 8.31 45.99
N ILE A 12 39.53 8.27 46.57
CA ILE A 12 38.27 8.62 45.88
C ILE A 12 38.30 10.08 45.40
N ILE A 13 38.74 11.00 46.26
CA ILE A 13 38.86 12.42 45.93
C ILE A 13 39.85 12.59 44.77
N ALA A 14 41.03 11.96 44.84
CA ALA A 14 42.04 12.05 43.78
C ALA A 14 41.51 11.54 42.42
N THR A 15 40.80 10.41 42.38
CA THR A 15 40.18 9.90 41.15
C THR A 15 39.09 10.81 40.60
N SER A 16 38.27 11.40 41.47
CA SER A 16 37.18 12.30 41.04
C SER A 16 37.70 13.64 40.49
N VAL A 17 38.77 14.18 41.09
CA VAL A 17 39.42 15.40 40.61
C VAL A 17 40.12 15.16 39.27
N ALA A 18 40.79 14.02 39.10
CA ALA A 18 41.41 13.66 37.82
C ALA A 18 40.38 13.55 36.69
N SER A 19 39.19 13.00 36.95
CA SER A 19 38.12 12.93 35.94
C SER A 19 37.51 14.29 35.58
N LEU A 20 37.50 15.25 36.50
CA LEU A 20 37.01 16.61 36.25
C LEU A 20 38.03 17.45 35.46
N VAL A 21 39.32 17.29 35.75
CA VAL A 21 40.40 17.97 35.01
C VAL A 21 40.46 17.51 33.56
N GLN A 22 40.19 16.22 33.29
CA GLN A 22 40.12 15.72 31.92
C GLN A 22 38.88 16.20 31.15
N ALA A 23 37.82 16.63 31.85
CA ALA A 23 36.57 17.12 31.27
C ALA A 23 36.55 18.64 31.06
N ALA A 24 37.40 19.40 31.76
CA ALA A 24 37.63 20.80 31.51
C ALA A 24 38.60 20.91 30.31
N GLY A 25 38.02 20.99 29.10
CA GLY A 25 38.75 20.94 27.83
C GLY A 25 39.90 21.95 27.74
N ASP A 26 40.99 21.50 27.12
CA ASP A 26 42.10 22.34 26.66
C ASP A 26 41.57 23.56 25.88
N GLU A 27 42.22 24.71 26.07
CA GLU A 27 42.12 25.90 25.22
C GLU A 27 42.09 25.52 23.72
N ASP A 28 41.44 26.29 22.83
CA ASP A 28 41.29 26.02 21.39
C ASP A 28 42.64 25.69 20.68
N VAL A 29 43.09 24.45 20.82
CA VAL A 29 44.23 23.89 20.12
C VAL A 29 43.67 23.38 18.80
N PHE A 30 44.14 23.97 17.69
CA PHE A 30 43.74 23.58 16.34
C PHE A 30 44.34 22.21 15.97
N GLU A 31 43.86 21.16 16.61
CA GLU A 31 44.21 19.76 16.32
C GLU A 31 43.11 19.09 15.49
N LEU A 32 43.51 18.09 14.71
CA LEU A 32 42.58 17.27 13.95
C LEU A 32 41.74 16.42 14.91
N GLN A 33 40.44 16.70 14.97
CA GLN A 33 39.49 15.90 15.73
C GLN A 33 39.29 14.52 15.08
N PRO A 34 38.99 13.48 15.89
CA PRO A 34 38.66 12.17 15.36
C PRO A 34 37.41 12.23 14.48
N GLU A 35 37.42 11.42 13.42
CA GLU A 35 36.28 11.33 12.50
C GLU A 35 35.04 10.74 13.21
N ILE A 36 33.89 11.41 13.06
CA ILE A 36 32.62 10.97 13.67
C ILE A 36 31.94 9.99 12.72
N HIS A 37 31.79 8.73 13.14
CA HIS A 37 31.02 7.74 12.40
C HIS A 37 29.56 7.73 12.84
N HIS A 38 28.64 8.02 11.92
CA HIS A 38 27.20 7.87 12.17
C HIS A 38 26.83 6.38 12.15
N VAL A 39 26.27 5.87 13.26
CA VAL A 39 25.76 4.49 13.35
C VAL A 39 24.31 4.47 12.87
N PHE A 40 24.08 3.83 11.71
CA PHE A 40 22.74 3.64 11.19
C PHE A 40 21.95 2.62 12.02
N LYS A 41 20.62 2.81 12.09
CA LYS A 41 19.71 1.82 12.68
C LYS A 41 19.81 0.52 11.88
N GLU A 42 19.90 -0.61 12.58
CA GLU A 42 19.84 -1.93 11.94
C GLU A 42 18.50 -2.13 11.21
N ALA A 43 18.54 -2.85 10.09
CA ALA A 43 17.34 -3.19 9.34
C ALA A 43 16.40 -4.08 10.16
N GLU A 44 15.11 -3.79 10.11
CA GLU A 44 14.10 -4.58 10.83
C GLU A 44 13.99 -6.00 10.25
N LYS A 45 13.91 -6.99 11.14
CA LYS A 45 13.86 -8.40 10.73
C LYS A 45 12.52 -8.71 10.06
N MET A 46 12.56 -9.04 8.77
CA MET A 46 11.38 -9.46 8.01
C MET A 46 11.00 -10.92 8.29
N PRO A 47 9.70 -11.28 8.28
CA PRO A 47 9.25 -12.65 8.42
C PRO A 47 9.67 -13.52 7.21
N PRO A 48 9.71 -14.86 7.36
CA PRO A 48 10.05 -15.77 6.26
C PRO A 48 9.09 -15.64 5.07
N ALA A 49 9.62 -15.49 3.86
CA ALA A 49 8.82 -15.29 2.64
C ALA A 49 7.81 -16.41 2.37
N ALA A 50 8.11 -17.66 2.78
CA ALA A 50 7.19 -18.78 2.64
C ALA A 50 5.90 -18.58 3.45
N PHE A 51 6.00 -18.04 4.66
CA PHE A 51 4.86 -17.75 5.52
C PHE A 51 3.99 -16.64 4.89
N SER A 52 4.61 -15.54 4.45
CA SER A 52 3.90 -14.45 3.77
C SER A 52 3.15 -14.92 2.52
N LYS A 53 3.75 -15.80 1.71
CA LYS A 53 3.11 -16.38 0.51
C LYS A 53 1.91 -17.26 0.87
N LEU A 54 2.02 -18.09 1.91
CA LEU A 54 0.92 -18.93 2.36
C LEU A 54 -0.29 -18.09 2.76
N PHE A 55 -0.09 -17.04 3.55
CA PHE A 55 -1.17 -16.15 3.95
C PHE A 55 -1.74 -15.34 2.79
N ALA A 56 -0.92 -14.92 1.82
CA ALA A 56 -1.42 -14.30 0.60
C ALA A 56 -2.36 -15.23 -0.18
N LEU A 57 -2.04 -16.53 -0.29
CA LEU A 57 -2.92 -17.52 -0.93
C LEU A 57 -4.21 -17.75 -0.13
N ILE A 58 -4.13 -17.80 1.21
CA ILE A 58 -5.31 -17.92 2.07
C ILE A 58 -6.22 -16.71 1.88
N THR A 59 -5.68 -15.49 1.80
CA THR A 59 -6.47 -14.27 1.54
C THR A 59 -7.18 -14.30 0.19
N LEU A 60 -6.63 -15.02 -0.81
CA LEU A 60 -7.26 -15.20 -2.11
C LEU A 60 -8.31 -16.34 -2.12
N SER A 61 -8.36 -17.20 -1.11
CA SER A 61 -9.26 -18.36 -1.10
C SER A 61 -10.76 -18.03 -1.16
N PRO A 62 -11.29 -16.94 -0.56
CA PRO A 62 -12.70 -16.60 -0.65
C PRO A 62 -13.18 -16.35 -2.08
N TRP A 63 -12.29 -15.85 -2.96
CA TRP A 63 -12.61 -15.64 -4.37
C TRP A 63 -12.87 -16.95 -5.11
N LEU A 64 -12.10 -18.01 -4.79
CA LEU A 64 -12.32 -19.33 -5.37
C LEU A 64 -13.65 -19.93 -4.92
N ILE A 65 -14.00 -19.75 -3.64
CA ILE A 65 -15.28 -20.19 -3.09
C ILE A 65 -16.44 -19.45 -3.78
N LEU A 66 -16.31 -18.14 -3.99
CA LEU A 66 -17.31 -17.34 -4.69
C LEU A 66 -17.54 -17.84 -6.13
N ILE A 67 -16.46 -18.09 -6.88
CA ILE A 67 -16.54 -18.62 -8.25
C ILE A 67 -17.21 -20.00 -8.24
N GLY A 68 -16.79 -20.89 -7.32
CA GLY A 68 -17.42 -22.21 -7.16
C GLY A 68 -18.91 -22.11 -6.85
N GLY A 69 -19.31 -21.19 -5.97
CA GLY A 69 -20.71 -20.93 -5.63
C GLY A 69 -21.55 -20.47 -6.81
N TRP A 70 -21.03 -19.56 -7.64
CA TRP A 70 -21.72 -19.13 -8.87
C TRP A 70 -21.93 -20.28 -9.87
N LEU A 71 -20.92 -21.14 -10.04
CA LEU A 71 -21.02 -22.30 -10.92
C LEU A 71 -22.07 -23.30 -10.42
N GLN A 72 -22.13 -23.55 -9.10
CA GLN A 72 -23.17 -24.40 -8.51
C GLN A 72 -24.59 -23.85 -8.71
N LEU A 73 -24.74 -22.52 -8.66
CA LEU A 73 -26.01 -21.83 -8.94
C LEU A 73 -26.35 -21.77 -10.44
N GLY A 74 -25.50 -22.30 -11.32
CA GLY A 74 -25.71 -22.28 -12.78
C GLY A 74 -25.40 -20.94 -13.44
N TYR A 75 -24.73 -20.01 -12.75
CA TYR A 75 -24.20 -18.78 -13.34
C TYR A 75 -22.84 -19.05 -13.99
N THR A 76 -22.87 -19.56 -15.22
CA THR A 76 -21.66 -19.77 -16.03
C THR A 76 -21.29 -18.48 -16.79
N PRO A 77 -20.00 -18.15 -16.98
CA PRO A 77 -19.59 -16.98 -17.75
C PRO A 77 -20.24 -16.87 -19.13
N GLY A 78 -20.36 -17.99 -19.85
CA GLY A 78 -21.03 -18.02 -21.16
C GLY A 78 -22.51 -17.63 -21.11
N LYS A 79 -23.23 -18.03 -20.05
CA LYS A 79 -24.63 -17.66 -19.84
C LYS A 79 -24.76 -16.17 -19.54
N VAL A 80 -23.88 -15.63 -18.70
CA VAL A 80 -23.85 -14.20 -18.38
C VAL A 80 -23.57 -13.37 -19.64
N ILE A 81 -22.56 -13.76 -20.44
CA ILE A 81 -22.23 -13.07 -21.70
C ILE A 81 -23.40 -13.17 -22.69
N SER A 82 -24.04 -14.34 -22.81
CA SER A 82 -25.20 -14.53 -23.67
C SER A 82 -26.36 -13.62 -23.26
N GLU A 83 -26.66 -13.48 -21.96
CA GLU A 83 -27.71 -12.60 -21.45
C GLU A 83 -27.36 -11.10 -21.62
N LEU A 84 -26.08 -10.74 -21.50
CA LEU A 84 -25.65 -9.36 -21.75
C LEU A 84 -25.71 -8.99 -23.24
N THR A 85 -25.48 -9.96 -24.13
CA THR A 85 -25.51 -9.76 -25.58
C THR A 85 -26.88 -10.04 -26.20
N SER A 86 -27.81 -10.67 -25.47
CA SER A 86 -29.17 -10.97 -25.94
C SER A 86 -30.02 -9.69 -26.02
N GLY A 87 -30.27 -9.19 -27.23
CA GLY A 87 -31.08 -8.00 -27.45
C GLY A 87 -30.67 -7.22 -28.70
N SER A 88 -31.07 -5.93 -28.75
CA SER A 88 -30.65 -5.03 -29.82
C SER A 88 -29.15 -4.76 -29.76
N THR A 89 -28.48 -4.73 -30.92
CA THR A 89 -27.06 -4.37 -31.08
C THR A 89 -26.70 -3.09 -30.33
N VAL A 90 -27.61 -2.10 -30.34
CA VAL A 90 -27.41 -0.79 -29.68
C VAL A 90 -27.27 -0.94 -28.16
N ARG A 91 -28.08 -1.81 -27.54
CA ARG A 91 -28.01 -2.10 -26.10
C ARG A 91 -26.67 -2.76 -25.75
N THR A 92 -26.25 -3.75 -26.55
CA THR A 92 -24.98 -4.44 -26.34
C THR A 92 -23.80 -3.48 -26.39
N VAL A 93 -23.81 -2.53 -27.33
CA VAL A 93 -22.79 -1.47 -27.40
C VAL A 93 -22.79 -0.65 -26.10
N TYR A 94 -23.92 -0.13 -25.63
CA TYR A 94 -23.95 0.66 -24.40
C TYR A 94 -23.45 -0.10 -23.16
N ILE A 95 -23.88 -1.36 -22.99
CA ILE A 95 -23.45 -2.20 -21.87
C ILE A 95 -21.94 -2.47 -21.96
N SER A 96 -21.44 -2.85 -23.15
CA SER A 96 -20.02 -3.12 -23.35
C SER A 96 -19.14 -1.88 -23.14
N SER A 97 -19.57 -0.70 -23.59
CA SER A 97 -18.85 0.56 -23.39
C SER A 97 -18.80 0.95 -21.91
N PHE A 98 -19.88 0.71 -21.16
CA PHE A 98 -19.89 0.95 -19.71
C PHE A 98 -19.00 -0.04 -18.95
N LEU A 99 -19.02 -1.33 -19.30
CA LEU A 99 -18.12 -2.31 -18.71
C LEU A 99 -16.65 -1.99 -19.04
N ALA A 100 -16.36 -1.57 -20.28
CA ALA A 100 -15.03 -1.15 -20.68
C ALA A 100 -14.56 0.08 -19.90
N SER A 101 -15.45 1.05 -19.63
CA SER A 101 -15.09 2.23 -18.84
C SER A 101 -14.83 1.87 -17.37
N LEU A 102 -15.58 0.92 -16.79
CA LEU A 102 -15.31 0.39 -15.46
C LEU A 102 -13.97 -0.34 -15.38
N VAL A 103 -13.66 -1.19 -16.35
CA VAL A 103 -12.34 -1.84 -16.45
C VAL A 103 -11.23 -0.80 -16.61
N GLY A 104 -11.47 0.25 -17.38
CA GLY A 104 -10.56 1.39 -17.50
C GLY A 104 -10.31 2.11 -16.18
N LEU A 105 -11.34 2.27 -15.33
CA LEU A 105 -11.21 2.89 -14.00
C LEU A 105 -10.36 2.03 -13.07
N GLU A 106 -10.61 0.73 -13.00
CA GLU A 106 -9.81 -0.20 -12.21
C GLU A 106 -8.36 -0.25 -12.70
N TYR A 107 -8.15 -0.24 -14.02
CA TYR A 107 -6.82 -0.19 -14.60
C TYR A 107 -6.10 1.13 -14.29
N LEU A 108 -6.81 2.27 -14.28
CA LEU A 108 -6.25 3.55 -13.85
C LEU A 108 -5.79 3.50 -12.38
N PHE A 109 -6.56 2.88 -11.49
CA PHE A 109 -6.15 2.71 -10.10
C PHE A 109 -4.94 1.76 -9.95
N TYR A 110 -4.85 0.73 -10.78
CA TYR A 110 -3.65 -0.10 -10.87
C TYR A 110 -2.42 0.72 -11.31
N LEU A 111 -2.57 1.59 -12.31
CA LEU A 111 -1.50 2.49 -12.74
C LEU A 111 -1.13 3.52 -11.65
N TYR A 112 -2.10 4.01 -10.89
CA TYR A 112 -1.85 4.85 -9.72
C TYR A 112 -1.01 4.15 -8.66
N TRP A 113 -1.30 2.88 -8.37
CA TRP A 113 -0.50 2.11 -7.41
C TRP A 113 0.93 1.89 -7.93
N THR A 114 1.12 1.65 -9.22
CA THR A 114 2.42 1.23 -9.75
C THR A 114 3.32 2.38 -10.22
N GLN A 115 2.78 3.43 -10.83
CA GLN A 115 3.57 4.40 -11.59
C GLN A 115 3.08 5.86 -11.55
N LEU A 116 1.77 6.13 -11.47
CA LEU A 116 1.24 7.49 -11.63
C LEU A 116 1.28 8.32 -10.34
N ASN A 117 1.44 9.63 -10.51
CA ASN A 117 1.25 10.57 -9.41
C ASN A 117 -0.24 10.93 -9.22
N LEU A 118 -0.55 11.55 -8.07
CA LEU A 118 -1.93 11.87 -7.70
C LEU A 118 -2.60 12.82 -8.70
N PHE A 119 -1.92 13.89 -9.14
CA PHE A 119 -2.49 14.88 -10.06
C PHE A 119 -2.76 14.31 -11.46
N GLN A 120 -1.87 13.46 -11.97
CA GLN A 120 -2.10 12.71 -13.21
C GLN A 120 -3.33 11.80 -13.08
N THR A 121 -3.40 11.04 -11.99
CA THR A 121 -4.53 10.14 -11.71
C THR A 121 -5.84 10.91 -11.65
N LEU A 122 -5.89 12.04 -10.94
CA LEU A 122 -7.08 12.90 -10.86
C LEU A 122 -7.48 13.44 -12.24
N THR A 123 -6.51 13.82 -13.08
CA THR A 123 -6.79 14.32 -14.44
C THR A 123 -7.42 13.23 -15.31
N TYR A 124 -6.82 12.03 -15.34
CA TYR A 124 -7.36 10.90 -16.08
C TYR A 124 -8.71 10.42 -15.52
N LEU A 125 -8.84 10.38 -14.20
CA LEU A 125 -10.08 10.05 -13.50
C LEU A 125 -11.19 11.05 -13.84
N GLY A 126 -10.86 12.34 -13.91
CA GLY A 126 -11.78 13.39 -14.35
C GLY A 126 -12.33 13.11 -15.76
N GLY A 127 -11.47 12.85 -16.73
CA GLY A 127 -11.91 12.49 -18.09
C GLY A 127 -12.70 11.18 -18.14
N LEU A 128 -12.20 10.13 -17.49
CA LEU A 128 -12.78 8.79 -17.54
C LEU A 128 -14.12 8.69 -16.79
N SER A 129 -14.29 9.46 -15.70
CA SER A 129 -15.54 9.53 -14.95
C SER A 129 -16.68 10.14 -15.77
N ILE A 130 -16.41 11.18 -16.59
CA ILE A 130 -17.39 11.75 -17.51
C ILE A 130 -17.85 10.69 -18.52
N VAL A 131 -16.91 9.96 -19.14
CA VAL A 131 -17.22 8.87 -20.07
C VAL A 131 -18.03 7.77 -19.38
N THR A 132 -17.63 7.37 -18.18
CA THR A 132 -18.30 6.33 -17.38
C THR A 132 -19.72 6.76 -17.00
N PHE A 133 -19.92 8.04 -16.67
CA PHE A 133 -21.24 8.58 -16.33
C PHE A 133 -22.21 8.50 -17.51
N PHE A 134 -21.80 8.97 -18.70
CA PHE A 134 -22.66 8.94 -19.89
C PHE A 134 -22.95 7.53 -20.38
N THR A 135 -21.92 6.67 -20.43
CA THR A 135 -22.08 5.27 -20.84
C THR A 135 -22.91 4.49 -19.84
N GLY A 136 -22.72 4.71 -18.54
CA GLY A 136 -23.49 4.11 -17.47
C GLY A 136 -24.97 4.49 -17.51
N GLN A 137 -25.28 5.78 -17.67
CA GLN A 137 -26.66 6.23 -17.80
C GLN A 137 -27.37 5.54 -18.97
N ARG A 138 -26.73 5.48 -20.15
CA ARG A 138 -27.30 4.83 -21.33
C ARG A 138 -27.45 3.31 -21.14
N ALA A 139 -26.45 2.66 -20.55
CA ALA A 139 -26.49 1.22 -20.28
C ALA A 139 -27.64 0.87 -19.33
N LEU A 140 -27.76 1.58 -18.20
CA LEU A 140 -28.81 1.34 -17.20
C LEU A 140 -30.21 1.66 -17.76
N SER A 141 -30.38 2.76 -18.48
CA SER A 141 -31.66 3.07 -19.16
C SER A 141 -32.05 2.01 -20.19
N SER A 142 -31.08 1.44 -20.91
CA SER A 142 -31.34 0.36 -21.88
C SER A 142 -31.80 -0.93 -21.20
N ILE A 143 -31.31 -1.23 -19.99
CA ILE A 143 -31.75 -2.39 -19.20
C ILE A 143 -33.16 -2.14 -18.65
N GLN A 144 -33.45 -0.92 -18.19
CA GLN A 144 -34.78 -0.56 -17.71
C GLN A 144 -35.84 -0.69 -18.81
N THR A 145 -35.57 -0.15 -20.01
CA THR A 145 -36.52 -0.24 -21.14
C THR A 145 -36.74 -1.69 -21.59
N ALA A 146 -35.69 -2.53 -21.59
CA ALA A 146 -35.83 -3.95 -21.88
C ALA A 146 -36.72 -4.68 -20.86
N ARG A 147 -36.66 -4.31 -19.57
CA ARG A 147 -37.53 -4.87 -18.53
C ARG A 147 -38.98 -4.44 -18.69
N LEU A 148 -39.23 -3.19 -19.08
CA LEU A 148 -40.59 -2.67 -19.28
C LEU A 148 -41.29 -3.23 -20.52
N LYS A 149 -40.52 -3.70 -21.51
CA LYS A 149 -41.04 -4.31 -22.73
C LYS A 149 -41.38 -5.80 -22.56
N LYS A 150 -40.91 -6.42 -21.49
CA LYS A 150 -41.17 -7.83 -21.14
C LYS A 150 -42.44 -7.91 -20.31
#